data_AF-A0AAV5A7C0-F1
#
_entry.id   AF-A0AAV5A7C0-F1
#
_cell.length_a   1.000
_cell.length_b   1.000
_cell.length_c   1.000
_cell.angle_alpha   90.00
_cell.angle_beta   90.00
_cell.angle_gamma   90.00
#
_symmetry.space_group_name_H-M   'P 1'
#
loop_
_entity.id
_entity.type
_entity.pdbx_description
1 polymer ?
#
loop_
_entity_poly.entity_id
_entity_poly.type
_entity_poly.pdbx_seq_one_letter_code
_entity_poly.pdbx_strand_id
1 'polypeptide(L)'
;MALEPGFEANHSESVVQSAIAQVFTHHDLLDQIEFKIRSSASMSASMSSSDSVTEDDSKFGSGTVRYELLASLISAGLLDHKFAIELMVNAPPNVQTRISMYLQESGSDVDTFIDSKFSADVSFDDIQTFVHRVMRDLHSHAPFTSLLHSNHDIERLGQMCKALTEHESLLEVLTLHTPLYDMIAHSLACLDEFDLTTIHSSVFNIGSRNFSADQIRTCSIIYPPDSLSQENKFILEAWRKAIFDPSREGIDDDILRSTKPQVLLSLSATLFSEAIDACISKKMDAEALQNGLSYYMSPLLNWTLVGIVQALLDEVERRSFQSPQHIKTLEEILSHKDCPSTVLRITRQQILRLYSDPKAQAHTPTPNMTALVSNVLKVPPPTSQNIKEPGAWLHEPRTLIRHALALASTGKVPTIDISRCLSMTNVRTFFDFTWREMLAAADMGGIELCRRFATIMFAPTSGTSMESATPSVPPLLPLFLHAYVPSLLVYIDGQSPNDQNLSVQLLAAIVVSALTFAAHFEKALVGMNSGLSENVGGGGGGGGNKTSLPCSAIARKLRIDLRRLKGPSALALFQKLSASSTFISTFPSL
;
A
#
# COMPACT_ATOMS: atom_id res chain seq x y z
N MET A 1 23.41 -35.23 25.40
CA MET A 1 24.29 -34.07 25.62
C MET A 1 23.47 -32.85 25.26
N ALA A 2 22.93 -32.14 26.26
CA ALA A 2 22.14 -30.94 26.04
C ALA A 2 23.09 -29.73 25.96
N LEU A 3 22.87 -28.84 25.00
CA LEU A 3 23.53 -27.54 24.94
C LEU A 3 22.66 -26.53 25.69
N GLU A 4 23.25 -25.74 26.57
CA GLU A 4 22.51 -24.71 27.31
C GLU A 4 22.17 -23.53 26.39
N PRO A 5 20.89 -23.14 26.26
CA PRO A 5 20.48 -22.07 25.35
C PRO A 5 20.82 -20.64 25.85
N GLY A 6 21.56 -20.49 26.95
CA GLY A 6 21.86 -19.19 27.57
C GLY A 6 23.16 -18.51 27.11
N PHE A 7 24.10 -19.23 26.47
CA PHE A 7 25.46 -18.72 26.32
C PHE A 7 25.67 -17.73 25.15
N GLU A 8 24.90 -17.86 24.06
CA GLU A 8 25.07 -17.02 22.87
C GLU A 8 24.39 -15.64 22.99
N ALA A 9 23.25 -15.56 23.70
CA ALA A 9 22.49 -14.33 23.85
C ALA A 9 23.30 -13.23 24.56
N ASN A 10 23.80 -13.53 25.76
CA ASN A 10 24.55 -12.61 26.61
C ASN A 10 25.82 -12.06 25.94
N HIS A 11 26.46 -12.86 25.07
CA HIS A 11 27.65 -12.41 24.35
C HIS A 11 27.30 -11.40 23.24
N SER A 12 26.19 -11.61 22.53
CA SER A 12 25.70 -10.63 21.55
C SER A 12 25.27 -9.31 22.20
N GLU A 13 24.60 -9.37 23.36
CA GLU A 13 24.19 -8.19 24.12
C GLU A 13 25.40 -7.40 24.65
N SER A 14 26.41 -8.09 25.22
CA SER A 14 27.64 -7.46 25.70
C SER A 14 28.43 -6.75 24.59
N VAL A 15 28.54 -7.36 23.40
CA VAL A 15 29.20 -6.73 22.25
C VAL A 15 28.41 -5.51 21.78
N VAL A 16 27.08 -5.59 21.75
CA VAL A 16 26.21 -4.47 21.38
C VAL A 16 26.32 -3.33 22.41
N GLN A 17 26.22 -3.59 23.71
CA GLN A 17 26.37 -2.57 24.77
C GLN A 17 27.75 -1.90 24.76
N SER A 18 28.84 -2.68 24.61
CA SER A 18 30.19 -2.13 24.51
C SER A 18 30.37 -1.28 23.24
N ALA A 19 29.81 -1.74 22.12
CA ALA A 19 29.69 -0.99 20.87
C ALA A 19 28.42 -0.10 20.83
N ILE A 20 28.00 0.40 22.01
CA ILE A 20 27.07 1.53 22.20
C ILE A 20 27.75 2.59 23.06
N ALA A 21 28.33 2.21 24.20
CA ALA A 21 28.96 3.14 25.13
C ALA A 21 30.01 4.06 24.48
N GLN A 22 30.77 3.56 23.51
CA GLN A 22 31.86 4.33 22.92
C GLN A 22 31.35 5.53 22.09
N VAL A 23 30.24 5.45 21.32
CA VAL A 23 29.75 6.64 20.55
C VAL A 23 29.24 7.73 21.49
N PHE A 24 28.70 7.36 22.65
CA PHE A 24 28.27 8.34 23.63
C PHE A 24 29.45 9.09 24.27
N THR A 25 30.69 8.61 24.11
CA THR A 25 31.90 9.40 24.41
C THR A 25 32.26 10.42 23.32
N HIS A 26 31.72 10.27 22.11
CA HIS A 26 31.92 11.18 20.97
C HIS A 26 30.78 12.20 20.86
N HIS A 27 30.72 13.05 21.88
CA HIS A 27 29.73 14.11 21.98
C HIS A 27 29.75 15.04 20.75
N ASP A 28 30.93 15.41 20.25
CA ASP A 28 31.13 16.32 19.13
C ASP A 28 30.55 15.82 17.80
N LEU A 29 30.58 14.51 17.54
CA LEU A 29 29.92 13.91 16.38
C LEU A 29 28.40 13.94 16.53
N LEU A 30 27.88 13.59 17.72
CA LEU A 30 26.45 13.60 18.00
C LEU A 30 25.85 15.01 17.90
N ASP A 31 26.55 16.04 18.40
CA ASP A 31 26.14 17.45 18.25
C ASP A 31 26.19 17.93 16.78
N GLN A 32 27.13 17.42 15.97
CA GLN A 32 27.18 17.69 14.54
C GLN A 32 26.03 17.05 13.75
N ILE A 33 25.58 15.84 14.11
CA ILE A 33 24.36 15.24 13.52
C ILE A 33 23.16 16.12 13.87
N GLU A 34 23.03 16.49 15.14
CA GLU A 34 21.89 17.27 15.63
C GLU A 34 21.82 18.65 14.98
N PHE A 35 22.97 19.33 14.80
CA PHE A 35 23.04 20.59 14.05
C PHE A 35 22.64 20.44 12.57
N LYS A 36 23.05 19.35 11.91
CA LYS A 36 22.65 19.06 10.51
C LYS A 36 21.16 18.77 10.37
N ILE A 37 20.58 18.02 11.32
CA ILE A 37 19.12 17.75 11.34
C ILE A 37 18.35 19.06 11.55
N ARG A 38 18.73 19.86 12.56
CA ARG A 38 18.11 21.17 12.84
C ARG A 38 18.21 22.14 11.65
N SER A 39 19.35 22.17 10.94
CA SER A 39 19.51 23.04 9.76
C SER A 39 18.77 22.55 8.51
N SER A 40 18.67 21.23 8.28
CA SER A 40 17.80 20.69 7.21
C SER A 40 16.32 21.02 7.45
N ALA A 41 15.86 20.91 8.70
CA ALA A 41 14.50 21.28 9.09
C ALA A 41 14.23 22.78 8.88
N SER A 42 15.14 23.67 9.30
CA SER A 42 14.94 25.12 9.15
C SER A 42 14.95 25.57 7.68
N MET A 43 15.73 24.93 6.81
CA MET A 43 15.66 25.18 5.36
C MET A 43 14.30 24.77 4.78
N SER A 44 13.75 23.60 5.14
CA SER A 44 12.40 23.21 4.70
C SER A 44 11.31 24.18 5.17
N ALA A 45 11.36 24.62 6.43
CA ALA A 45 10.39 25.56 7.00
C ALA A 45 10.45 26.97 6.36
N SER A 46 11.61 27.36 5.83
CA SER A 46 11.79 28.66 5.15
C SER A 46 11.15 28.76 3.75
N MET A 47 10.75 27.63 3.16
CA MET A 47 10.07 27.62 1.85
C MET A 47 8.55 27.49 1.97
N SER A 48 8.03 27.04 3.12
CA SER A 48 6.59 27.03 3.43
C SER A 48 6.13 28.37 4.03
N SER A 49 6.27 29.46 3.28
CA SER A 49 5.94 30.82 3.76
C SER A 49 4.44 31.13 3.67
N SER A 50 3.59 30.32 4.31
CA SER A 50 2.16 30.57 4.50
C SER A 50 1.66 29.82 5.74
N ASP A 51 1.02 30.57 6.64
CA ASP A 51 0.19 30.17 7.79
C ASP A 51 0.75 29.22 8.88
N SER A 52 0.65 29.71 10.13
CA SER A 52 0.63 28.96 11.40
C SER A 52 1.53 27.73 11.55
N VAL A 53 2.87 27.92 11.54
CA VAL A 53 3.76 27.02 12.29
C VAL A 53 3.49 27.25 13.79
N THR A 54 2.82 26.30 14.43
CA THR A 54 2.42 26.37 15.85
C THR A 54 3.62 26.46 16.78
N GLU A 55 3.59 27.35 17.79
CA GLU A 55 4.68 27.54 18.77
C GLU A 55 5.10 26.25 19.49
N ASP A 56 4.22 25.26 19.56
CA ASP A 56 4.43 23.98 20.23
C ASP A 56 5.63 23.19 19.70
N ASP A 57 5.92 23.24 18.39
CA ASP A 57 7.13 22.60 17.81
C ASP A 57 8.44 23.26 18.30
N SER A 58 8.37 24.40 19.00
CA SER A 58 9.51 25.02 19.71
C SER A 58 9.58 24.70 21.20
N LYS A 59 8.46 24.33 21.85
CA LYS A 59 8.41 23.94 23.27
C LYS A 59 8.97 22.54 23.46
N PHE A 60 8.63 21.63 22.55
CA PHE A 60 9.09 20.24 22.55
C PHE A 60 10.44 20.15 21.84
N GLY A 61 11.42 20.87 22.42
CA GLY A 61 12.74 21.12 21.85
C GLY A 61 13.35 19.84 21.29
N SER A 62 13.58 19.85 19.98
CA SER A 62 13.88 18.67 19.15
C SER A 62 14.71 17.63 19.90
N GLY A 63 14.11 16.46 20.15
CA GLY A 63 14.73 15.39 20.92
C GLY A 63 16.15 15.13 20.44
N THR A 64 17.14 15.27 21.33
CA THR A 64 18.55 15.16 20.95
C THR A 64 18.78 13.83 20.24
N VAL A 65 19.66 13.78 19.24
CA VAL A 65 19.87 12.55 18.45
C VAL A 65 20.29 11.39 19.35
N ARG A 66 21.03 11.72 20.42
CA ARG A 66 21.41 10.83 21.53
C ARG A 66 20.21 10.14 22.18
N TYR A 67 19.16 10.90 22.47
CA TYR A 67 17.94 10.43 23.12
C TYR A 67 17.08 9.57 22.19
N GLU A 68 16.86 9.99 20.94
CA GLU A 68 16.10 9.19 19.95
C GLU A 68 16.85 7.86 19.61
N LEU A 69 18.18 7.84 19.69
CA LEU A 69 19.00 6.63 19.56
C LEU A 69 18.80 5.67 20.75
N LEU A 70 18.87 6.16 22.00
CA LEU A 70 18.59 5.38 23.21
C LEU A 70 17.13 4.86 23.26
N ALA A 71 16.16 5.66 22.79
CA ALA A 71 14.77 5.25 22.64
C ALA A 71 14.64 4.00 21.77
N SER A 72 15.31 4.04 20.63
CA SER A 72 15.33 2.96 19.64
C SER A 72 16.02 1.71 20.17
N LEU A 73 16.96 1.83 21.09
CA LEU A 73 17.70 0.72 21.69
C LEU A 73 16.88 -0.08 22.69
N ILE A 74 16.29 0.60 23.66
CA ILE A 74 15.52 -0.01 24.75
C ILE A 74 14.27 -0.69 24.14
N SER A 75 13.56 0.00 23.26
CA SER A 75 12.42 -0.55 22.51
C SER A 75 12.80 -1.68 21.54
N ALA A 76 14.08 -1.81 21.17
CA ALA A 76 14.57 -2.95 20.39
C ALA A 76 14.96 -4.17 21.23
N GLY A 77 15.00 -4.06 22.57
CA GLY A 77 15.56 -5.11 23.43
C GLY A 77 17.07 -5.32 23.24
N LEU A 78 17.79 -4.29 22.75
CA LEU A 78 19.24 -4.32 22.50
C LEU A 78 20.07 -3.69 23.62
N LEU A 79 19.41 -3.15 24.64
CA LEU A 79 20.03 -2.43 25.75
C LEU A 79 19.12 -2.46 26.99
N ASP A 80 19.68 -2.64 28.19
CA ASP A 80 18.93 -2.40 29.43
C ASP A 80 18.71 -0.90 29.66
N HIS A 81 17.58 -0.55 30.26
CA HIS A 81 17.20 0.84 30.53
C HIS A 81 18.16 1.52 31.54
N LYS A 82 18.83 0.75 32.41
CA LYS A 82 19.85 1.30 33.32
C LYS A 82 21.09 1.76 32.56
N PHE A 83 21.57 0.96 31.62
CA PHE A 83 22.74 1.28 30.81
C PHE A 83 22.48 2.52 29.92
N ALA A 84 21.24 2.72 29.43
CA ALA A 84 20.86 3.97 28.76
C ALA A 84 20.99 5.20 29.67
N ILE A 85 20.60 5.09 30.94
CA ILE A 85 20.70 6.17 31.94
C ILE A 85 22.17 6.45 32.29
N GLU A 86 23.02 5.42 32.36
CA GLU A 86 24.46 5.57 32.58
C GLU A 86 25.16 6.31 31.42
N LEU A 87 24.68 6.15 30.18
CA LEU A 87 25.20 6.84 28.99
C LEU A 87 24.70 8.28 28.79
N MET A 88 23.63 8.66 29.48
CA MET A 88 23.15 10.04 29.52
C MET A 88 22.79 10.43 30.95
N VAL A 89 23.75 11.08 31.62
CA VAL A 89 23.65 11.61 33.00
C VAL A 89 22.41 12.52 33.22
N ASN A 90 21.82 13.06 32.14
CA ASN A 90 20.61 13.87 32.15
C ASN A 90 19.45 13.29 31.28
N ALA A 91 19.47 12.01 30.91
CA ALA A 91 18.31 11.40 30.25
C ALA A 91 17.12 11.32 31.22
N PRO A 92 15.88 11.60 30.77
CA PRO A 92 14.72 11.37 31.60
C PRO A 92 14.58 9.86 31.89
N PRO A 93 14.11 9.47 33.10
CA PRO A 93 14.16 8.08 33.57
C PRO A 93 13.22 7.11 32.85
N ASN A 94 12.36 7.61 31.94
CA ASN A 94 11.64 6.83 30.94
C ASN A 94 11.93 7.46 29.57
N VAL A 95 12.24 6.64 28.57
CA VAL A 95 12.38 7.14 27.20
C VAL A 95 11.04 7.17 26.49
N GLN A 96 10.45 8.36 26.44
CA GLN A 96 9.17 8.68 25.82
C GLN A 96 9.36 9.01 24.32
N THR A 97 8.49 8.44 23.48
CA THR A 97 8.31 8.83 22.07
C THR A 97 7.67 10.23 22.00
N ARG A 98 7.62 10.87 20.82
CA ARG A 98 6.95 12.18 20.70
C ARG A 98 5.46 12.07 20.98
N ILE A 99 4.84 10.96 20.57
CA ILE A 99 3.49 10.62 21.02
C ILE A 99 3.44 10.49 22.55
N SER A 100 4.31 9.71 23.18
CA SER A 100 4.33 9.56 24.65
C SER A 100 4.51 10.87 25.43
N MET A 101 5.16 11.89 24.85
CA MET A 101 5.19 13.25 25.42
C MET A 101 3.82 13.92 25.33
N TYR A 102 3.20 13.94 24.15
CA TYR A 102 1.82 14.42 23.99
C TYR A 102 0.81 13.67 24.87
N LEU A 103 1.02 12.36 25.13
CA LEU A 103 0.23 11.58 26.10
C LEU A 103 0.37 12.14 27.52
N GLN A 104 1.60 12.37 27.98
CA GLN A 104 1.84 12.95 29.30
C GLN A 104 1.27 14.37 29.43
N GLU A 105 1.39 15.19 28.39
CA GLU A 105 0.91 16.58 28.37
C GLU A 105 -0.61 16.69 28.31
N SER A 106 -1.27 15.81 27.55
CA SER A 106 -2.74 15.68 27.51
C SER A 106 -3.31 14.86 28.68
N GLY A 107 -2.45 14.28 29.54
CA GLY A 107 -2.84 13.37 30.61
C GLY A 107 -3.60 12.11 30.15
N SER A 108 -3.50 11.78 28.86
CA SER A 108 -4.30 10.76 28.17
C SER A 108 -3.45 9.53 27.82
N ASP A 109 -4.05 8.36 27.78
CA ASP A 109 -3.40 7.14 27.27
C ASP A 109 -3.28 7.15 25.73
N VAL A 110 -2.57 6.15 25.18
CA VAL A 110 -2.28 6.00 23.74
C VAL A 110 -3.56 5.99 22.91
N ASP A 111 -4.58 5.29 23.42
CA ASP A 111 -5.83 5.03 22.71
C ASP A 111 -6.66 6.31 22.72
N THR A 112 -6.93 6.88 23.91
CA THR A 112 -7.65 8.14 24.10
C THR A 112 -7.03 9.31 23.31
N PHE A 113 -5.70 9.44 23.27
CA PHE A 113 -5.07 10.51 22.51
C PHE A 113 -5.26 10.33 21.00
N ILE A 114 -5.10 9.12 20.46
CA ILE A 114 -5.24 8.89 19.02
C ILE A 114 -6.71 8.83 18.60
N ASP A 115 -7.63 8.45 19.50
CA ASP A 115 -9.07 8.71 19.36
C ASP A 115 -9.32 10.21 19.15
N SER A 116 -8.73 11.08 20.00
CA SER A 116 -8.83 12.55 19.86
C SER A 116 -8.22 13.11 18.56
N LYS A 117 -7.41 12.32 17.82
CA LYS A 117 -6.84 12.69 16.51
C LYS A 117 -7.60 12.13 15.30
N PHE A 118 -8.57 11.25 15.52
CA PHE A 118 -9.47 10.73 14.48
C PHE A 118 -10.97 10.90 14.85
N SER A 119 -11.28 11.81 15.78
CA SER A 119 -12.65 12.17 16.16
C SER A 119 -13.38 12.91 15.03
N ALA A 120 -14.71 12.92 15.10
CA ALA A 120 -15.64 13.67 14.22
C ALA A 120 -15.19 15.12 13.96
N ASP A 121 -14.84 15.82 15.04
CA ASP A 121 -14.57 17.26 15.05
C ASP A 121 -13.19 17.65 14.49
N VAL A 122 -12.32 16.68 14.21
CA VAL A 122 -10.94 16.94 13.76
C VAL A 122 -10.96 17.24 12.26
N SER A 123 -10.35 18.36 11.85
CA SER A 123 -10.26 18.68 10.42
C SER A 123 -9.41 17.64 9.68
N PHE A 124 -9.68 17.43 8.39
CA PHE A 124 -8.88 16.47 7.65
C PHE A 124 -7.42 16.89 7.53
N ASP A 125 -7.15 18.20 7.49
CA ASP A 125 -5.80 18.75 7.38
C ASP A 125 -5.01 18.55 8.69
N ASP A 126 -5.69 18.57 9.85
CA ASP A 126 -5.12 18.13 11.13
C ASP A 126 -4.83 16.63 11.14
N ILE A 127 -5.71 15.80 10.56
CA ILE A 127 -5.47 14.36 10.39
C ILE A 127 -4.26 14.12 9.46
N GLN A 128 -4.15 14.83 8.34
CA GLN A 128 -2.99 14.75 7.44
C GLN A 128 -1.70 15.20 8.15
N THR A 129 -1.77 16.27 8.95
CA THR A 129 -0.64 16.77 9.75
C THR A 129 -0.22 15.77 10.82
N PHE A 130 -1.17 15.15 11.51
CA PHE A 130 -0.91 14.09 12.49
C PHE A 130 -0.32 12.83 11.82
N VAL A 131 -0.89 12.38 10.70
CA VAL A 131 -0.37 11.28 9.88
C VAL A 131 1.05 11.59 9.41
N HIS A 132 1.34 12.80 8.93
CA HIS A 132 2.70 13.18 8.54
C HIS A 132 3.68 13.21 9.72
N ARG A 133 3.24 13.61 10.92
CA ARG A 133 4.02 13.50 12.17
C ARG A 133 4.27 12.04 12.55
N VAL A 134 3.26 11.17 12.51
CA VAL A 134 3.36 9.71 12.71
C VAL A 134 4.35 9.10 11.73
N MET A 135 4.20 9.37 10.43
CA MET A 135 5.09 8.87 9.37
C MET A 135 6.57 9.26 9.59
N ARG A 136 6.85 10.37 10.29
CA ARG A 136 8.21 10.81 10.65
C ARG A 136 8.72 10.27 12.00
N ASP A 137 7.87 10.02 12.99
CA ASP A 137 8.23 9.36 14.25
C ASP A 137 8.03 7.83 14.14
N LEU A 138 9.10 7.11 13.80
CA LEU A 138 9.08 5.65 13.68
C LEU A 138 8.56 4.92 14.93
N HIS A 139 8.81 5.46 16.12
CA HIS A 139 8.38 4.81 17.35
C HIS A 139 6.86 4.88 17.53
N SER A 140 6.20 5.79 16.82
CA SER A 140 4.73 5.84 16.74
C SER A 140 4.14 4.74 15.84
N HIS A 141 4.89 4.20 14.87
CA HIS A 141 4.33 3.30 13.83
C HIS A 141 3.74 2.01 14.41
N ALA A 142 4.42 1.39 15.39
CA ALA A 142 3.92 0.18 16.04
C ALA A 142 2.68 0.43 16.93
N PRO A 143 2.67 1.41 17.86
CA PRO A 143 1.46 1.84 18.57
C PRO A 143 0.31 2.21 17.64
N PHE A 144 0.56 3.05 16.63
CA PHE A 144 -0.43 3.49 15.65
C PHE A 144 -1.02 2.31 14.86
N THR A 145 -0.21 1.30 14.52
CA THR A 145 -0.73 0.08 13.88
C THR A 145 -1.51 -0.80 14.87
N SER A 146 -1.08 -0.91 16.13
CA SER A 146 -1.79 -1.70 17.14
C SER A 146 -3.21 -1.18 17.38
N LEU A 147 -3.41 0.15 17.26
CA LEU A 147 -4.73 0.76 17.32
C LEU A 147 -5.68 0.31 16.22
N LEU A 148 -5.21 -0.11 15.03
CA LEU A 148 -6.08 -0.66 13.98
C LEU A 148 -6.73 -2.01 14.33
N HIS A 149 -6.45 -2.52 15.53
CA HIS A 149 -6.98 -3.77 16.07
C HIS A 149 -7.87 -3.56 17.30
N SER A 150 -7.93 -2.33 17.85
CA SER A 150 -8.91 -2.01 18.89
C SER A 150 -10.29 -1.77 18.28
N ASN A 151 -11.34 -1.91 19.08
CA ASN A 151 -12.72 -1.73 18.59
C ASN A 151 -12.93 -0.27 18.17
N HIS A 152 -12.99 -0.03 16.85
CA HIS A 152 -13.28 1.28 16.31
C HIS A 152 -14.78 1.57 16.30
N ASP A 153 -15.12 2.80 16.67
CA ASP A 153 -16.32 3.46 16.17
C ASP A 153 -16.18 3.69 14.65
N ILE A 154 -17.29 3.64 13.93
CA ILE A 154 -17.35 3.72 12.47
C ILE A 154 -16.89 5.09 11.97
N GLU A 155 -17.12 6.15 12.75
CA GLU A 155 -16.63 7.49 12.42
C GLU A 155 -15.09 7.55 12.42
N ARG A 156 -14.46 6.97 13.45
CA ARG A 156 -13.01 6.81 13.54
C ARG A 156 -12.47 5.94 12.40
N LEU A 157 -13.13 4.81 12.10
CA LEU A 157 -12.75 3.95 10.97
C LEU A 157 -12.88 4.72 9.64
N GLY A 158 -13.91 5.54 9.47
CA GLY A 158 -14.10 6.39 8.30
C GLY A 158 -12.97 7.40 8.10
N GLN A 159 -12.62 8.15 9.15
CA GLN A 159 -11.49 9.09 9.13
C GLN A 159 -10.16 8.37 8.85
N MET A 160 -9.95 7.19 9.44
CA MET A 160 -8.77 6.36 9.18
C MET A 160 -8.73 5.88 7.72
N CYS A 161 -9.83 5.32 7.18
CA CYS A 161 -9.93 4.90 5.78
C CYS A 161 -9.72 6.05 4.79
N LYS A 162 -10.16 7.27 5.15
CA LYS A 162 -9.89 8.49 4.38
C LYS A 162 -8.39 8.85 4.40
N ALA A 163 -7.75 8.81 5.56
CA ALA A 163 -6.30 9.02 5.68
C ALA A 163 -5.49 7.98 4.88
N LEU A 164 -5.89 6.71 4.90
CA LEU A 164 -5.28 5.62 4.12
C LEU A 164 -5.49 5.77 2.60
N THR A 165 -6.58 6.41 2.20
CA THR A 165 -6.90 6.68 0.79
C THR A 165 -6.01 7.77 0.21
N GLU A 166 -5.72 8.82 0.98
CA GLU A 166 -4.91 9.95 0.52
C GLU A 166 -3.40 9.74 0.76
N HIS A 167 -3.00 8.99 1.79
CA HIS A 167 -1.59 8.69 2.09
C HIS A 167 -1.25 7.21 1.82
N GLU A 168 -0.86 6.89 0.57
CA GLU A 168 -0.44 5.54 0.17
C GLU A 168 0.69 4.98 1.06
N SER A 169 1.64 5.82 1.47
CA SER A 169 2.74 5.46 2.37
C SER A 169 2.29 5.11 3.80
N LEU A 170 1.13 5.60 4.26
CA LEU A 170 0.57 5.20 5.55
C LEU A 170 0.16 3.72 5.52
N LEU A 171 -0.49 3.29 4.42
CA LEU A 171 -0.81 1.89 4.20
C LEU A 171 0.46 1.03 4.11
N GLU A 172 1.53 1.52 3.47
CA GLU A 172 2.83 0.83 3.48
C GLU A 172 3.33 0.58 4.91
N VAL A 173 3.44 1.63 5.75
CA VAL A 173 3.91 1.54 7.14
C VAL A 173 3.07 0.55 7.96
N LEU A 174 1.74 0.63 7.85
CA LEU A 174 0.84 -0.29 8.56
C LEU A 174 1.05 -1.74 8.11
N THR A 175 1.29 -1.98 6.81
CA THR A 175 1.61 -3.32 6.31
C THR A 175 2.99 -3.86 6.70
N LEU A 176 3.89 -3.02 7.23
CA LEU A 176 5.14 -3.47 7.88
C LEU A 176 4.85 -4.10 9.25
N HIS A 177 3.92 -3.49 10.00
CA HIS A 177 3.60 -3.87 11.37
C HIS A 177 2.46 -4.88 11.48
N THR A 178 1.61 -5.02 10.45
CA THR A 178 0.44 -5.92 10.46
C THR A 178 0.12 -6.46 9.07
N PRO A 179 -0.31 -7.73 8.92
CA PRO A 179 -0.73 -8.24 7.63
C PRO A 179 -2.01 -7.55 7.12
N LEU A 180 -2.01 -7.13 5.86
CA LEU A 180 -3.16 -6.44 5.24
C LEU A 180 -4.49 -7.21 5.35
N TYR A 181 -4.45 -8.55 5.35
CA TYR A 181 -5.65 -9.37 5.52
C TYR A 181 -6.22 -9.30 6.95
N ASP A 182 -5.39 -9.07 7.97
CA ASP A 182 -5.83 -8.86 9.35
C ASP A 182 -6.46 -7.47 9.48
N MET A 183 -5.83 -6.42 8.92
CA MET A 183 -6.41 -5.06 8.86
C MET A 183 -7.80 -5.07 8.21
N ILE A 184 -7.90 -5.67 7.02
CA ILE A 184 -9.15 -5.82 6.27
C ILE A 184 -10.18 -6.59 7.09
N ALA A 185 -9.79 -7.67 7.78
CA ALA A 185 -10.72 -8.42 8.62
C ALA A 185 -11.24 -7.57 9.81
N HIS A 186 -10.41 -6.73 10.44
CA HIS A 186 -10.85 -5.88 11.56
C HIS A 186 -11.75 -4.74 11.07
N SER A 187 -11.46 -4.13 9.92
CA SER A 187 -12.38 -3.19 9.26
C SER A 187 -13.71 -3.86 8.92
N LEU A 188 -13.68 -5.07 8.37
CA LEU A 188 -14.90 -5.85 8.11
C LEU A 188 -15.65 -6.23 9.38
N ALA A 189 -14.98 -6.49 10.50
CA ALA A 189 -15.62 -6.84 11.76
C ALA A 189 -16.34 -5.65 12.41
N CYS A 190 -15.73 -4.46 12.36
CA CYS A 190 -16.38 -3.20 12.74
C CYS A 190 -17.60 -2.94 11.85
N LEU A 191 -17.48 -3.16 10.54
CA LEU A 191 -18.58 -3.00 9.60
C LEU A 191 -19.65 -4.12 9.68
N ASP A 192 -19.32 -5.33 10.15
CA ASP A 192 -20.27 -6.43 10.38
C ASP A 192 -21.23 -6.12 11.54
N GLU A 193 -20.77 -5.38 12.56
CA GLU A 193 -21.64 -4.82 13.61
C GLU A 193 -22.56 -3.69 13.09
N PHE A 194 -22.34 -3.23 11.85
CA PHE A 194 -23.24 -2.36 11.07
C PHE A 194 -23.79 -3.00 9.79
N ASP A 195 -23.78 -4.34 9.74
CA ASP A 195 -24.23 -5.16 8.61
C ASP A 195 -23.68 -4.61 7.26
N LEU A 196 -22.35 -4.59 7.12
CA LEU A 196 -21.56 -4.14 5.96
C LEU A 196 -20.29 -4.98 5.75
N THR A 197 -20.43 -6.27 5.40
CA THR A 197 -19.25 -7.01 4.90
C THR A 197 -18.98 -6.61 3.43
N THR A 198 -17.77 -6.60 2.85
CA THR A 198 -17.08 -7.82 2.34
C THR A 198 -15.91 -7.50 1.36
N ILE A 199 -14.63 -7.60 1.72
CA ILE A 199 -13.44 -7.57 0.80
C ILE A 199 -12.34 -8.40 1.45
N HIS A 200 -11.47 -9.24 0.85
CA HIS A 200 -11.26 -9.78 -0.50
C HIS A 200 -11.16 -11.34 -0.56
N SER A 201 -11.13 -12.04 0.58
CA SER A 201 -11.24 -13.52 0.76
C SER A 201 -12.68 -13.94 1.14
N SER A 202 -13.27 -14.97 0.52
CA SER A 202 -14.68 -15.31 0.74
C SER A 202 -15.01 -15.80 2.17
N VAL A 203 -13.99 -16.06 2.99
CA VAL A 203 -14.09 -15.98 4.46
C VAL A 203 -12.79 -15.39 5.04
N PHE A 204 -12.92 -14.53 6.05
CA PHE A 204 -11.92 -14.07 7.02
C PHE A 204 -12.38 -14.45 8.41
N ASN A 205 -11.45 -14.81 9.31
CA ASN A 205 -11.78 -15.26 10.65
C ASN A 205 -11.16 -14.31 11.69
N ILE A 206 -11.96 -13.76 12.60
CA ILE A 206 -11.45 -13.11 13.84
C ILE A 206 -12.09 -13.80 15.04
N GLY A 207 -11.26 -14.42 15.88
CA GLY A 207 -11.71 -15.27 16.97
C GLY A 207 -12.60 -16.41 16.46
N SER A 208 -13.91 -16.27 16.64
CA SER A 208 -14.94 -17.20 16.18
C SER A 208 -15.92 -16.61 15.13
N ARG A 209 -15.75 -15.34 14.71
CA ARG A 209 -16.57 -14.70 13.68
C ARG A 209 -15.95 -14.88 12.29
N ASN A 210 -16.83 -15.01 11.28
CA ASN A 210 -16.49 -15.30 9.89
C ASN A 210 -17.09 -14.23 8.96
N PHE A 211 -16.25 -13.43 8.30
CA PHE A 211 -16.68 -12.33 7.40
C PHE A 211 -16.34 -12.67 5.94
N SER A 212 -17.23 -12.44 4.97
CA SER A 212 -16.99 -12.80 3.56
C SER A 212 -16.25 -11.70 2.76
N ALA A 213 -16.05 -11.91 1.46
CA ALA A 213 -15.58 -10.92 0.48
C ALA A 213 -16.51 -10.68 -0.71
N ASP A 214 -17.71 -11.26 -0.73
CA ASP A 214 -18.49 -11.33 -1.96
C ASP A 214 -19.32 -10.06 -2.29
N GLN A 215 -19.96 -9.35 -1.36
CA GLN A 215 -20.85 -8.23 -1.75
C GLN A 215 -20.11 -7.07 -2.46
N ILE A 216 -18.89 -6.70 -2.02
CA ILE A 216 -18.07 -5.66 -2.69
C ILE A 216 -17.28 -6.24 -3.90
N ARG A 217 -17.24 -7.57 -4.09
CA ARG A 217 -16.95 -8.17 -5.41
C ARG A 217 -18.17 -8.11 -6.35
N THR A 218 -19.39 -8.10 -5.81
CA THR A 218 -20.64 -8.09 -6.58
C THR A 218 -21.29 -6.72 -6.75
N CYS A 219 -20.70 -5.64 -6.24
CA CYS A 219 -21.29 -4.29 -6.33
C CYS A 219 -21.36 -3.75 -7.77
N SER A 220 -20.65 -4.39 -8.72
CA SER A 220 -20.74 -4.15 -10.15
C SER A 220 -21.72 -5.07 -10.88
N ILE A 221 -22.36 -6.03 -10.20
CA ILE A 221 -23.30 -6.96 -10.85
C ILE A 221 -24.63 -6.24 -11.10
N ILE A 222 -25.02 -6.21 -12.37
CA ILE A 222 -26.36 -5.82 -12.80
C ILE A 222 -27.27 -7.05 -12.68
N TYR A 223 -28.15 -7.04 -11.68
CA TYR A 223 -29.08 -8.13 -11.42
C TYR A 223 -30.31 -8.01 -12.32
N PRO A 224 -30.65 -9.01 -13.14
CA PRO A 224 -31.90 -8.99 -13.90
C PRO A 224 -33.09 -9.01 -12.91
N PRO A 225 -34.19 -8.25 -13.16
CA PRO A 225 -35.30 -8.13 -12.22
C PRO A 225 -35.82 -9.47 -11.69
N ASP A 226 -35.94 -10.51 -12.53
CA ASP A 226 -36.46 -11.82 -12.10
C ASP A 226 -35.57 -12.55 -11.07
N SER A 227 -34.28 -12.20 -10.96
CA SER A 227 -33.36 -12.74 -9.94
C SER A 227 -33.50 -12.07 -8.56
N LEU A 228 -34.09 -10.88 -8.48
CA LEU A 228 -34.20 -10.12 -7.24
C LEU A 228 -35.35 -10.63 -6.37
N SER A 229 -35.11 -10.65 -5.05
CA SER A 229 -36.16 -10.87 -4.05
C SER A 229 -37.24 -9.78 -4.13
N GLN A 230 -38.44 -10.05 -3.62
CA GLN A 230 -39.52 -9.04 -3.61
C GLN A 230 -39.17 -7.82 -2.73
N GLU A 231 -38.38 -8.04 -1.69
CA GLU A 231 -37.79 -6.99 -0.84
C GLU A 231 -36.80 -6.12 -1.62
N ASN A 232 -35.82 -6.72 -2.31
CA ASN A 232 -34.86 -5.99 -3.12
C ASN A 232 -35.53 -5.25 -4.29
N LYS A 233 -36.61 -5.81 -4.87
CA LYS A 233 -37.45 -5.13 -5.87
C LYS A 233 -38.12 -3.88 -5.31
N PHE A 234 -38.69 -3.96 -4.10
CA PHE A 234 -39.30 -2.82 -3.45
C PHE A 234 -38.27 -1.73 -3.11
N ILE A 235 -37.10 -2.11 -2.59
CA ILE A 235 -35.99 -1.21 -2.31
C ILE A 235 -35.49 -0.53 -3.60
N LEU A 236 -35.25 -1.30 -4.66
CA LEU A 236 -34.84 -0.77 -5.98
C LEU A 236 -35.86 0.24 -6.53
N GLU A 237 -37.15 -0.07 -6.45
CA GLU A 237 -38.26 0.81 -6.88
C GLU A 237 -38.33 2.10 -6.05
N ALA A 238 -38.11 2.02 -4.74
CA ALA A 238 -38.09 3.18 -3.85
C ALA A 238 -36.89 4.11 -4.16
N TRP A 239 -35.69 3.54 -4.31
CA TRP A 239 -34.49 4.29 -4.68
C TRP A 239 -34.55 4.87 -6.10
N ARG A 240 -35.17 4.17 -7.06
CA ARG A 240 -35.37 4.70 -8.42
C ARG A 240 -36.22 5.96 -8.40
N LYS A 241 -37.25 5.99 -7.56
CA LYS A 241 -38.07 7.18 -7.33
C LYS A 241 -37.32 8.27 -6.57
N ALA A 242 -36.55 7.92 -5.54
CA ALA A 242 -35.79 8.90 -4.76
C ALA A 242 -34.68 9.62 -5.55
N ILE A 243 -34.06 8.96 -6.53
CA ILE A 243 -32.91 9.49 -7.28
C ILE A 243 -33.29 10.03 -8.67
N PHE A 244 -34.28 9.43 -9.36
CA PHE A 244 -34.53 9.69 -10.79
C PHE A 244 -35.96 10.15 -11.14
N ASP A 245 -36.86 10.37 -10.17
CA ASP A 245 -38.21 10.91 -10.41
C ASP A 245 -38.19 12.45 -10.36
N PRO A 246 -38.43 13.17 -11.48
CA PRO A 246 -38.42 14.64 -11.49
C PRO A 246 -39.48 15.30 -10.62
N SER A 247 -40.45 14.54 -10.09
CA SER A 247 -41.47 15.04 -9.16
C SER A 247 -41.04 14.97 -7.68
N ARG A 248 -39.85 14.45 -7.39
CA ARG A 248 -39.29 14.35 -6.03
C ARG A 248 -38.08 15.27 -5.87
N GLU A 249 -38.09 16.04 -4.78
CA GLU A 249 -36.96 16.89 -4.39
C GLU A 249 -36.18 16.20 -3.26
N GLY A 250 -35.13 15.46 -3.65
CA GLY A 250 -34.23 14.79 -2.71
C GLY A 250 -34.59 13.34 -2.35
N ILE A 251 -33.65 12.72 -1.62
CA ILE A 251 -33.75 11.37 -1.09
C ILE A 251 -34.45 11.42 0.27
N ASP A 252 -35.44 10.55 0.46
CA ASP A 252 -36.23 10.49 1.68
C ASP A 252 -35.42 9.90 2.85
N ASP A 253 -35.52 10.57 3.99
CA ASP A 253 -34.90 10.22 5.28
C ASP A 253 -35.31 8.80 5.72
N ASP A 254 -36.54 8.37 5.44
CA ASP A 254 -37.03 7.03 5.75
C ASP A 254 -36.50 5.96 4.78
N ILE A 255 -36.16 6.33 3.54
CA ILE A 255 -35.50 5.42 2.59
C ILE A 255 -34.04 5.18 3.02
N LEU A 256 -33.35 6.22 3.51
CA LEU A 256 -32.01 6.11 4.09
C LEU A 256 -32.01 5.24 5.35
N ARG A 257 -32.95 5.43 6.27
CA ARG A 257 -33.04 4.66 7.54
C ARG A 257 -33.48 3.20 7.34
N SER A 258 -34.30 2.91 6.33
CA SER A 258 -34.80 1.55 6.07
C SER A 258 -33.89 0.70 5.18
N THR A 259 -33.00 1.32 4.39
CA THR A 259 -32.13 0.58 3.47
C THR A 259 -30.79 0.25 4.11
N LYS A 260 -30.51 -1.05 4.31
CA LYS A 260 -29.18 -1.53 4.69
C LYS A 260 -28.12 -1.11 3.66
N PRO A 261 -26.97 -0.53 4.06
CA PRO A 261 -25.96 -0.08 3.11
C PRO A 261 -25.42 -1.17 2.16
N GLN A 262 -25.30 -2.44 2.59
CA GLN A 262 -24.99 -3.56 1.69
C GLN A 262 -25.97 -3.68 0.52
N VAL A 263 -27.26 -3.57 0.81
CA VAL A 263 -28.32 -3.77 -0.18
C VAL A 263 -28.23 -2.65 -1.19
N LEU A 264 -28.08 -1.40 -0.75
CA LEU A 264 -27.84 -0.26 -1.63
C LEU A 264 -26.56 -0.39 -2.47
N LEU A 265 -25.46 -0.89 -1.88
CA LEU A 265 -24.19 -1.12 -2.58
C LEU A 265 -24.31 -2.19 -3.67
N SER A 266 -25.06 -3.27 -3.38
CA SER A 266 -25.32 -4.35 -4.35
C SER A 266 -26.32 -3.96 -5.44
N LEU A 267 -27.28 -3.08 -5.14
CA LEU A 267 -28.31 -2.65 -6.08
C LEU A 267 -27.93 -1.41 -6.90
N SER A 268 -27.00 -0.57 -6.44
CA SER A 268 -26.65 0.70 -7.12
C SER A 268 -26.21 0.52 -8.58
N ALA A 269 -25.41 -0.48 -8.92
CA ALA A 269 -25.07 -0.77 -10.32
C ALA A 269 -26.29 -1.18 -11.16
N THR A 270 -27.22 -1.95 -10.58
CA THR A 270 -28.48 -2.35 -11.23
C THR A 270 -29.39 -1.14 -11.44
N LEU A 271 -29.54 -0.30 -10.41
CA LEU A 271 -30.36 0.91 -10.43
C LEU A 271 -29.88 1.90 -11.49
N PHE A 272 -28.57 2.12 -11.56
CA PHE A 272 -27.95 3.03 -12.52
C PHE A 272 -28.02 2.48 -13.95
N SER A 273 -27.95 1.15 -14.13
CA SER A 273 -28.19 0.50 -15.41
C SER A 273 -29.65 0.63 -15.89
N GLU A 274 -30.64 0.42 -15.00
CA GLU A 274 -32.06 0.66 -15.32
C GLU A 274 -32.31 2.12 -15.75
N ALA A 275 -31.71 3.09 -15.05
CA ALA A 275 -31.83 4.51 -15.38
C ALA A 275 -31.25 4.83 -16.78
N ILE A 276 -30.11 4.25 -17.14
CA ILE A 276 -29.50 4.44 -18.47
C ILE A 276 -30.34 3.78 -19.57
N ASP A 277 -30.79 2.54 -19.42
CA ASP A 277 -31.63 1.89 -20.44
C ASP A 277 -33.04 2.53 -20.52
N ALA A 278 -33.55 3.14 -19.45
CA ALA A 278 -34.73 4.00 -19.49
C ALA A 278 -34.50 5.29 -20.29
N CYS A 279 -33.35 5.94 -20.12
CA CYS A 279 -32.93 7.10 -20.92
C CYS A 279 -32.76 6.75 -22.41
N ILE A 280 -32.10 5.62 -22.72
CA ILE A 280 -31.98 5.10 -24.10
C ILE A 280 -33.36 4.81 -24.70
N SER A 281 -34.28 4.27 -23.89
CA SER A 281 -35.66 3.98 -24.27
C SER A 281 -36.56 5.22 -24.39
N LYS A 282 -36.05 6.43 -24.08
CA LYS A 282 -36.83 7.68 -23.98
C LYS A 282 -38.03 7.58 -23.02
N LYS A 283 -37.88 6.81 -21.94
CA LYS A 283 -38.84 6.71 -20.82
C LYS A 283 -38.50 7.64 -19.65
N MET A 284 -37.32 8.24 -19.70
CA MET A 284 -36.74 9.12 -18.69
C MET A 284 -35.85 10.13 -19.43
N ASP A 285 -35.87 11.39 -19.00
CA ASP A 285 -35.12 12.45 -19.67
C ASP A 285 -33.65 12.49 -19.23
N ALA A 286 -32.78 13.03 -20.10
CA ALA A 286 -31.33 13.07 -19.84
C ALA A 286 -30.97 13.95 -18.63
N GLU A 287 -31.79 14.96 -18.34
CA GLU A 287 -31.68 15.82 -17.16
C GLU A 287 -31.97 15.04 -15.86
N ALA A 288 -32.97 14.14 -15.87
CA ALA A 288 -33.25 13.27 -14.73
C ALA A 288 -32.09 12.29 -14.44
N LEU A 289 -31.44 11.77 -15.50
CA LEU A 289 -30.22 10.95 -15.34
C LEU A 289 -29.06 11.78 -14.75
N GLN A 290 -28.91 13.04 -15.17
CA GLN A 290 -27.86 13.93 -14.69
C GLN A 290 -28.08 14.38 -13.22
N ASN A 291 -29.33 14.69 -12.86
CA ASN A 291 -29.73 14.97 -11.48
C ASN A 291 -29.49 13.74 -10.59
N GLY A 292 -29.86 12.55 -11.06
CA GLY A 292 -29.56 11.29 -10.37
C GLY A 292 -28.06 11.03 -10.18
N LEU A 293 -27.25 11.31 -11.20
CA LEU A 293 -25.78 11.27 -11.12
C LEU A 293 -25.22 12.27 -10.09
N SER A 294 -25.84 13.44 -9.91
CA SER A 294 -25.38 14.43 -8.92
C SER A 294 -25.49 13.91 -7.48
N TYR A 295 -26.52 13.13 -7.15
CA TYR A 295 -26.62 12.44 -5.85
C TYR A 295 -25.49 11.43 -5.68
N TYR A 296 -25.16 10.66 -6.73
CA TYR A 296 -24.04 9.72 -6.72
C TYR A 296 -22.65 10.38 -6.65
N MET A 297 -22.50 11.63 -7.07
CA MET A 297 -21.28 12.42 -6.85
C MET A 297 -21.18 13.01 -5.43
N SER A 298 -22.32 13.17 -4.74
CA SER A 298 -22.33 13.69 -3.37
C SER A 298 -21.74 12.69 -2.36
N PRO A 299 -21.20 13.17 -1.22
CA PRO A 299 -20.70 12.31 -0.13
C PRO A 299 -21.70 11.27 0.40
N LEU A 300 -23.00 11.47 0.20
CA LEU A 300 -24.05 10.56 0.65
C LEU A 300 -24.02 9.20 -0.06
N LEU A 301 -23.64 9.17 -1.35
CA LEU A 301 -23.71 7.96 -2.19
C LEU A 301 -22.40 7.63 -2.94
N ASN A 302 -21.40 8.51 -2.95
CA ASN A 302 -20.18 8.33 -3.76
C ASN A 302 -19.35 7.08 -3.41
N TRP A 303 -19.51 6.53 -2.21
CA TRP A 303 -18.95 5.23 -1.80
C TRP A 303 -19.46 4.05 -2.64
N THR A 304 -20.62 4.18 -3.30
CA THR A 304 -21.17 3.17 -4.22
C THR A 304 -20.64 3.28 -5.66
N LEU A 305 -19.99 4.40 -6.03
CA LEU A 305 -19.54 4.66 -7.41
C LEU A 305 -18.56 3.60 -7.94
N VAL A 306 -17.81 2.92 -7.07
CA VAL A 306 -16.88 1.85 -7.50
C VAL A 306 -17.64 0.77 -8.29
N GLY A 307 -18.77 0.29 -7.76
CA GLY A 307 -19.59 -0.72 -8.43
C GLY A 307 -20.23 -0.21 -9.71
N ILE A 308 -20.75 1.02 -9.69
CA ILE A 308 -21.35 1.68 -10.86
C ILE A 308 -20.33 1.84 -11.99
N VAL A 309 -19.12 2.35 -11.71
CA VAL A 309 -18.07 2.56 -12.72
C VAL A 309 -17.59 1.22 -13.29
N GLN A 310 -17.40 0.20 -12.46
CA GLN A 310 -17.05 -1.16 -12.93
C GLN A 310 -18.14 -1.73 -13.85
N ALA A 311 -19.41 -1.63 -13.45
CA ALA A 311 -20.55 -2.07 -14.26
C ALA A 311 -20.62 -1.34 -15.61
N LEU A 312 -20.39 -0.03 -15.63
CA LEU A 312 -20.35 0.78 -16.86
C LEU A 312 -19.18 0.38 -17.77
N LEU A 313 -18.00 0.10 -17.21
CA LEU A 313 -16.82 -0.33 -17.97
C LEU A 313 -17.07 -1.69 -18.65
N ASP A 314 -17.56 -2.68 -17.90
CA ASP A 314 -17.91 -3.99 -18.45
C ASP A 314 -19.07 -3.90 -19.45
N GLU A 315 -20.05 -3.01 -19.24
CA GLU A 315 -21.20 -2.82 -20.13
C GLU A 315 -20.84 -2.13 -21.46
N VAL A 316 -19.92 -1.15 -21.45
CA VAL A 316 -19.37 -0.54 -22.67
C VAL A 316 -18.54 -1.57 -23.46
N GLU A 317 -17.76 -2.42 -22.79
CA GLU A 317 -17.02 -3.52 -23.44
C GLU A 317 -17.97 -4.56 -24.05
N ARG A 318 -19.00 -4.97 -23.30
CA ARG A 318 -20.04 -5.93 -23.71
C ARG A 318 -20.86 -5.42 -24.89
N ARG A 319 -21.28 -4.15 -24.89
CA ARG A 319 -21.91 -3.49 -26.04
C ARG A 319 -20.89 -3.08 -27.12
N SER A 320 -19.60 -3.39 -26.96
CA SER A 320 -18.50 -3.08 -27.89
C SER A 320 -18.56 -1.64 -28.44
N PHE A 321 -18.69 -0.68 -27.52
CA PHE A 321 -18.78 0.76 -27.78
C PHE A 321 -20.01 1.21 -28.59
N GLN A 322 -21.01 0.35 -28.84
CA GLN A 322 -22.20 0.70 -29.63
C GLN A 322 -23.29 1.47 -28.85
N SER A 323 -23.03 1.88 -27.60
CA SER A 323 -24.00 2.63 -26.79
C SER A 323 -23.43 3.97 -26.33
N PRO A 324 -23.71 5.07 -27.07
CA PRO A 324 -23.21 6.40 -26.74
C PRO A 324 -23.63 6.90 -25.35
N GLN A 325 -24.78 6.47 -24.82
CA GLN A 325 -25.25 6.89 -23.50
C GLN A 325 -24.39 6.29 -22.38
N HIS A 326 -24.03 5.01 -22.45
CA HIS A 326 -23.14 4.38 -21.46
C HIS A 326 -21.74 5.01 -21.49
N ILE A 327 -21.21 5.30 -22.69
CA ILE A 327 -19.94 6.01 -22.87
C ILE A 327 -20.02 7.41 -22.28
N LYS A 328 -21.03 8.22 -22.65
CA LYS A 328 -21.20 9.59 -22.15
C LYS A 328 -21.28 9.62 -20.63
N THR A 329 -22.11 8.77 -20.02
CA THR A 329 -22.28 8.79 -18.55
C THR A 329 -21.03 8.29 -17.82
N LEU A 330 -20.27 7.34 -18.40
CA LEU A 330 -18.95 6.96 -17.89
C LEU A 330 -17.93 8.11 -17.99
N GLU A 331 -17.85 8.80 -19.13
CA GLU A 331 -16.97 9.96 -19.31
C GLU A 331 -17.35 11.12 -18.37
N GLU A 332 -18.65 11.35 -18.17
CA GLU A 332 -19.19 12.35 -17.24
C GLU A 332 -18.82 12.02 -15.79
N ILE A 333 -18.90 10.74 -15.37
CA ILE A 333 -18.44 10.28 -14.06
C ILE A 333 -16.93 10.48 -13.89
N LEU A 334 -16.12 9.99 -14.84
CA LEU A 334 -14.66 10.00 -14.73
C LEU A 334 -14.04 11.39 -14.87
N SER A 335 -14.74 12.33 -15.52
CA SER A 335 -14.28 13.72 -15.68
C SER A 335 -14.81 14.65 -14.59
N HIS A 336 -15.67 14.17 -13.69
CA HIS A 336 -16.26 15.02 -12.65
C HIS A 336 -15.24 15.39 -11.57
N LYS A 337 -15.14 16.68 -11.24
CA LYS A 337 -14.19 17.20 -10.24
C LYS A 337 -14.33 16.58 -8.85
N ASP A 338 -15.55 16.15 -8.50
CA ASP A 338 -15.89 15.57 -7.20
C ASP A 338 -15.88 14.01 -7.22
N CYS A 339 -15.44 13.39 -8.33
CA CYS A 339 -15.28 11.94 -8.42
C CYS A 339 -14.16 11.46 -7.48
N PRO A 340 -14.41 10.55 -6.52
CA PRO A 340 -13.41 10.22 -5.51
C PRO A 340 -12.12 9.61 -6.07
N SER A 341 -10.98 10.05 -5.53
CA SER A 341 -9.63 9.53 -5.83
C SER A 341 -9.57 7.98 -5.76
N THR A 342 -10.29 7.39 -4.80
CA THR A 342 -10.44 5.95 -4.59
C THR A 342 -11.09 5.24 -5.78
N VAL A 343 -12.18 5.78 -6.34
CA VAL A 343 -12.91 5.19 -7.46
C VAL A 343 -11.98 5.12 -8.67
N LEU A 344 -11.29 6.22 -8.95
CA LEU A 344 -10.32 6.36 -10.03
C LEU A 344 -9.09 5.44 -9.85
N ARG A 345 -8.61 5.28 -8.60
CA ARG A 345 -7.49 4.37 -8.27
C ARG A 345 -7.88 2.89 -8.42
N ILE A 346 -9.04 2.48 -7.92
CA ILE A 346 -9.54 1.09 -7.98
C ILE A 346 -9.86 0.68 -9.42
N THR A 347 -10.58 1.54 -10.17
CA THR A 347 -11.04 1.21 -11.53
C THR A 347 -9.99 1.50 -12.61
N ARG A 348 -8.87 2.15 -12.27
CA ARG A 348 -7.76 2.57 -13.17
C ARG A 348 -7.43 1.57 -14.27
N GLN A 349 -7.30 0.29 -13.94
CA GLN A 349 -6.85 -0.74 -14.90
C GLN A 349 -7.96 -1.24 -15.82
N GLN A 350 -9.22 -1.19 -15.40
CA GLN A 350 -10.37 -1.43 -16.28
C GLN A 350 -10.56 -0.24 -17.23
N ILE A 351 -10.41 1.00 -16.74
CA ILE A 351 -10.38 2.22 -17.57
C ILE A 351 -9.27 2.13 -18.64
N LEU A 352 -8.03 1.82 -18.22
CA LEU A 352 -6.90 1.66 -19.13
C LEU A 352 -7.09 0.47 -20.10
N ARG A 353 -7.74 -0.63 -19.69
CA ARG A 353 -8.10 -1.75 -20.59
C ARG A 353 -9.08 -1.29 -21.66
N LEU A 354 -10.20 -0.71 -21.24
CA LEU A 354 -11.30 -0.35 -22.11
C LEU A 354 -10.86 0.64 -23.20
N TYR A 355 -10.22 1.75 -22.81
CA TYR A 355 -9.79 2.75 -23.79
C TYR A 355 -8.55 2.32 -24.62
N SER A 356 -7.85 1.26 -24.21
CA SER A 356 -6.81 0.63 -25.03
C SER A 356 -7.34 -0.34 -26.11
N ASP A 357 -8.64 -0.70 -26.09
CA ASP A 357 -9.25 -1.57 -27.12
C ASP A 357 -9.21 -0.88 -28.50
N PRO A 358 -8.76 -1.56 -29.59
CA PRO A 358 -8.84 -1.02 -30.95
C PRO A 358 -10.23 -0.48 -31.33
N LYS A 359 -11.32 -1.09 -30.81
CA LYS A 359 -12.70 -0.66 -31.04
C LYS A 359 -13.01 0.69 -30.41
N ALA A 360 -12.43 1.00 -29.25
CA ALA A 360 -12.58 2.30 -28.58
C ALA A 360 -11.97 3.41 -29.45
N GLN A 361 -10.77 3.14 -29.98
CA GLN A 361 -10.03 4.06 -30.85
C GLN A 361 -10.65 4.23 -32.25
N ALA A 362 -11.48 3.27 -32.68
CA ALA A 362 -12.22 3.33 -33.94
C ALA A 362 -13.60 4.02 -33.84
N HIS A 363 -14.09 4.34 -32.63
CA HIS A 363 -15.38 4.99 -32.43
C HIS A 363 -15.31 6.50 -32.67
N THR A 364 -16.39 7.12 -33.16
CA THR A 364 -16.46 8.57 -33.42
C THR A 364 -17.70 9.19 -32.75
N PRO A 365 -17.55 10.24 -31.90
CA PRO A 365 -16.29 10.83 -31.44
C PRO A 365 -15.44 9.84 -30.67
N THR A 366 -14.12 9.90 -30.86
CA THR A 366 -13.18 9.11 -30.04
C THR A 366 -13.22 9.67 -28.62
N PRO A 367 -13.41 8.85 -27.58
CA PRO A 367 -13.17 9.25 -26.21
C PRO A 367 -11.81 9.93 -26.08
N ASN A 368 -11.73 11.05 -25.33
CA ASN A 368 -10.45 11.76 -25.15
C ASN A 368 -9.59 11.05 -24.09
N MET A 369 -9.24 9.78 -24.37
CA MET A 369 -8.43 8.91 -23.53
C MET A 369 -7.16 9.61 -23.06
N THR A 370 -6.48 10.35 -23.94
CA THR A 370 -5.23 11.03 -23.58
C THR A 370 -5.46 12.05 -22.46
N ALA A 371 -6.47 12.90 -22.57
CA ALA A 371 -6.80 13.88 -21.53
C ALA A 371 -7.36 13.23 -20.26
N LEU A 372 -8.20 12.19 -20.39
CA LEU A 372 -8.75 11.47 -19.24
C LEU A 372 -7.62 10.75 -18.46
N VAL A 373 -6.76 10.00 -19.15
CA VAL A 373 -5.63 9.30 -18.52
C VAL A 373 -4.59 10.27 -17.95
N SER A 374 -4.29 11.40 -18.62
CA SER A 374 -3.35 12.39 -18.09
C SER A 374 -3.88 13.17 -16.90
N ASN A 375 -5.14 13.60 -16.95
CA ASN A 375 -5.70 14.54 -15.97
C ASN A 375 -6.31 13.82 -14.76
N VAL A 376 -6.99 12.69 -15.00
CA VAL A 376 -7.76 11.95 -13.99
C VAL A 376 -6.89 10.86 -13.34
N LEU A 377 -6.14 10.10 -14.13
CA LEU A 377 -5.31 9.00 -13.63
C LEU A 377 -3.86 9.40 -13.34
N LYS A 378 -3.43 10.60 -13.77
CA LYS A 378 -2.06 11.14 -13.64
C LYS A 378 -0.96 10.23 -14.23
N VAL A 379 -1.30 9.40 -15.21
CA VAL A 379 -0.34 8.47 -15.84
C VAL A 379 0.38 9.17 -16.99
N PRO A 380 1.73 9.15 -17.07
CA PRO A 380 2.46 9.79 -18.15
C PRO A 380 2.23 9.08 -19.50
N PRO A 381 2.08 9.82 -20.61
CA PRO A 381 1.75 9.25 -21.92
C PRO A 381 2.85 8.31 -22.44
N PRO A 382 2.49 7.24 -23.20
CA PRO A 382 3.40 6.20 -23.65
C PRO A 382 4.65 6.75 -24.33
N THR A 383 5.82 6.25 -23.93
CA THR A 383 7.14 6.68 -24.41
C THR A 383 7.38 6.26 -25.86
N SER A 384 6.66 5.23 -26.30
CA SER A 384 6.73 4.70 -27.66
C SER A 384 6.02 5.62 -28.65
N GLN A 385 6.72 6.01 -29.72
CA GLN A 385 6.16 6.90 -30.77
C GLN A 385 4.92 6.30 -31.46
N ASN A 386 4.73 4.98 -31.41
CA ASN A 386 3.52 4.29 -31.86
C ASN A 386 2.38 4.34 -30.81
N ILE A 387 1.99 5.55 -30.39
CA ILE A 387 0.77 5.78 -29.56
C ILE A 387 -0.50 5.24 -30.27
N LYS A 388 -0.43 5.06 -31.59
CA LYS A 388 -1.49 4.50 -32.45
C LYS A 388 -1.60 2.97 -32.42
N GLU A 389 -0.75 2.24 -31.68
CA GLU A 389 -0.93 0.80 -31.48
C GLU A 389 -1.98 0.53 -30.38
N PRO A 390 -3.07 -0.19 -30.67
CA PRO A 390 -4.01 -0.60 -29.63
C PRO A 390 -3.32 -1.50 -28.59
N GLY A 391 -3.74 -1.38 -27.33
CA GLY A 391 -3.06 -2.09 -26.22
C GLY A 391 -1.74 -1.48 -25.76
N ALA A 392 -1.22 -0.40 -26.39
CA ALA A 392 0.10 0.16 -26.08
C ALA A 392 0.32 0.45 -24.57
N TRP A 393 -0.66 1.01 -23.86
CA TRP A 393 -0.57 1.27 -22.42
C TRP A 393 -0.46 -0.01 -21.58
N LEU A 394 -1.24 -1.05 -21.89
CA LEU A 394 -1.20 -2.34 -21.18
C LEU A 394 0.09 -3.13 -21.48
N HIS A 395 0.72 -2.87 -22.62
CA HIS A 395 1.96 -3.53 -23.03
C HIS A 395 3.22 -2.74 -22.71
N GLU A 396 3.15 -1.43 -22.47
CA GLU A 396 4.31 -0.59 -22.17
C GLU A 396 5.12 -1.12 -20.96
N PRO A 397 4.54 -1.49 -19.80
CA PRO A 397 5.33 -2.05 -18.70
C PRO A 397 6.13 -3.30 -19.09
N ARG A 398 5.53 -4.18 -19.90
CA ARG A 398 6.20 -5.39 -20.43
C ARG A 398 7.31 -5.03 -21.42
N THR A 399 7.10 -4.01 -22.25
CA THR A 399 8.11 -3.48 -23.18
C THR A 399 9.26 -2.77 -22.46
N LEU A 400 8.99 -2.03 -21.37
CA LEU A 400 10.00 -1.40 -20.52
C LEU A 400 10.86 -2.47 -19.81
N ILE A 401 10.24 -3.51 -19.25
CA ILE A 401 10.95 -4.67 -18.67
C ILE A 401 11.88 -5.32 -19.72
N ARG A 402 11.36 -5.60 -20.93
CA ARG A 402 12.16 -6.16 -22.05
C ARG A 402 13.32 -5.27 -22.43
N HIS A 403 13.09 -3.97 -22.56
CA HIS A 403 14.12 -3.00 -22.92
C HIS A 403 15.22 -2.95 -21.84
N ALA A 404 14.84 -2.93 -20.56
CA ALA A 404 15.79 -2.94 -19.45
C ALA A 404 16.60 -4.25 -19.37
N LEU A 405 15.98 -5.41 -19.59
CA LEU A 405 16.67 -6.70 -19.72
C LEU A 405 17.62 -6.73 -20.92
N ALA A 406 17.22 -6.16 -22.07
CA ALA A 406 18.08 -6.04 -23.25
C ALA A 406 19.28 -5.11 -23.02
N LEU A 407 19.09 -3.98 -22.33
CA LEU A 407 20.20 -3.12 -21.88
C LEU A 407 21.17 -3.91 -21.01
N ALA A 408 20.68 -4.62 -19.98
CA ALA A 408 21.50 -5.46 -19.12
C ALA A 408 22.26 -6.55 -19.89
N SER A 409 21.67 -7.15 -20.92
CA SER A 409 22.33 -8.17 -21.75
C SER A 409 23.46 -7.61 -22.61
N THR A 410 23.42 -6.31 -22.93
CA THR A 410 24.53 -5.58 -23.58
C THR A 410 25.53 -4.97 -22.58
N GLY A 411 25.45 -5.33 -21.30
CA GLY A 411 26.31 -4.79 -20.23
C GLY A 411 26.03 -3.34 -19.83
N LYS A 412 24.93 -2.75 -20.33
CA LYS A 412 24.49 -1.40 -19.97
C LYS A 412 23.67 -1.43 -18.67
N VAL A 413 23.62 -0.30 -17.96
CA VAL A 413 22.78 -0.16 -16.78
C VAL A 413 21.30 -0.30 -17.20
N PRO A 414 20.52 -1.23 -16.61
CA PRO A 414 19.10 -1.34 -16.88
C PRO A 414 18.37 -0.15 -16.25
N THR A 415 17.62 0.60 -17.06
CA THR A 415 16.73 1.67 -16.58
C THR A 415 15.27 1.24 -16.75
N ILE A 416 14.50 1.33 -15.68
CA ILE A 416 13.07 1.03 -15.65
C ILE A 416 12.37 1.99 -14.68
N ASP A 417 11.32 2.65 -15.14
CA ASP A 417 10.45 3.47 -14.30
C ASP A 417 9.37 2.58 -13.67
N ILE A 418 9.59 2.20 -12.42
CA ILE A 418 8.71 1.30 -11.68
C ILE A 418 7.40 2.00 -11.32
N SER A 419 7.42 3.29 -10.97
CA SER A 419 6.21 4.07 -10.63
C SER A 419 5.28 4.18 -11.84
N ARG A 420 5.84 4.40 -13.03
CA ARG A 420 5.13 4.31 -14.31
C ARG A 420 4.56 2.92 -14.58
N CYS A 421 5.33 1.85 -14.37
CA CYS A 421 4.84 0.48 -14.59
C CYS A 421 3.65 0.14 -13.67
N LEU A 422 3.69 0.58 -12.41
CA LEU A 422 2.66 0.33 -11.40
C LEU A 422 1.46 1.27 -11.49
N SER A 423 1.62 2.47 -12.07
CA SER A 423 0.47 3.31 -12.41
C SER A 423 -0.34 2.76 -13.60
N MET A 424 0.29 1.95 -14.47
CA MET A 424 -0.38 1.27 -15.60
C MET A 424 -0.92 -0.14 -15.26
N THR A 425 -0.30 -0.86 -14.32
CA THR A 425 -0.65 -2.26 -13.98
C THR A 425 -0.58 -2.52 -12.49
N ASN A 426 -1.45 -3.40 -11.95
CA ASN A 426 -1.33 -3.80 -10.55
C ASN A 426 -0.01 -4.56 -10.30
N VAL A 427 0.46 -4.51 -9.05
CA VAL A 427 1.72 -5.13 -8.61
C VAL A 427 1.81 -6.62 -8.99
N ARG A 428 0.71 -7.38 -8.98
CA ARG A 428 0.71 -8.79 -9.39
C ARG A 428 0.90 -8.96 -10.90
N THR A 429 0.18 -8.22 -11.73
CA THR A 429 0.38 -8.21 -13.20
C THR A 429 1.79 -7.74 -13.57
N PHE A 430 2.34 -6.76 -12.85
CA PHE A 430 3.73 -6.33 -13.01
C PHE A 430 4.74 -7.45 -12.66
N PHE A 431 4.51 -8.17 -11.56
CA PHE A 431 5.32 -9.36 -11.22
C PHE A 431 5.15 -10.49 -12.25
N ASP A 432 3.94 -10.74 -12.77
CA ASP A 432 3.69 -11.73 -13.83
C ASP A 432 4.39 -11.38 -15.15
N PHE A 433 4.40 -10.09 -15.53
CA PHE A 433 5.19 -9.63 -16.69
C PHE A 433 6.69 -9.81 -16.43
N THR A 434 7.19 -9.36 -15.29
CA THR A 434 8.63 -9.45 -14.96
C THR A 434 9.08 -10.90 -14.87
N TRP A 435 8.32 -11.77 -14.20
CA TRP A 435 8.63 -13.19 -14.09
C TRP A 435 8.69 -13.86 -15.46
N ARG A 436 7.73 -13.61 -16.36
CA ARG A 436 7.72 -14.19 -17.71
C ARG A 436 8.90 -13.76 -18.56
N GLU A 437 9.25 -12.47 -18.54
CA GLU A 437 10.39 -11.98 -19.34
C GLU A 437 11.75 -12.38 -18.73
N MET A 438 11.86 -12.48 -17.40
CA MET A 438 13.03 -13.07 -16.74
C MET A 438 13.15 -14.57 -17.03
N LEU A 439 12.06 -15.33 -17.04
CA LEU A 439 12.10 -16.75 -17.36
C LEU A 439 12.54 -17.00 -18.81
N ALA A 440 12.05 -16.19 -19.77
CA ALA A 440 12.51 -16.22 -21.15
C ALA A 440 14.00 -15.84 -21.30
N ALA A 441 14.48 -14.85 -20.53
CA ALA A 441 15.91 -14.51 -20.51
C ALA A 441 16.77 -15.58 -19.81
N ALA A 442 16.24 -16.27 -18.81
CA ALA A 442 16.90 -17.36 -18.08
C ALA A 442 17.04 -18.64 -18.91
N ASP A 443 16.06 -18.96 -19.76
CA ASP A 443 16.10 -20.07 -20.72
C ASP A 443 17.25 -19.89 -21.74
N MET A 444 17.49 -18.64 -22.18
CA MET A 444 18.68 -18.26 -22.95
C MET A 444 20.00 -18.23 -22.12
N GLY A 445 20.04 -18.91 -20.97
CA GLY A 445 21.17 -18.96 -20.03
C GLY A 445 21.32 -17.74 -19.12
N GLY A 446 20.46 -16.72 -19.24
CA GLY A 446 20.58 -15.41 -18.58
C GLY A 446 20.19 -15.38 -17.09
N ILE A 447 20.29 -16.48 -16.34
CA ILE A 447 19.90 -16.55 -14.91
C ILE A 447 20.62 -15.48 -14.08
N GLU A 448 21.93 -15.29 -14.30
CA GLU A 448 22.74 -14.29 -13.60
C GLU A 448 22.33 -12.84 -13.94
N LEU A 449 21.87 -12.59 -15.17
CA LEU A 449 21.32 -11.31 -15.59
C LEU A 449 19.98 -11.04 -14.91
N CYS A 450 19.09 -12.04 -14.88
CA CYS A 450 17.78 -11.93 -14.26
C CYS A 450 17.90 -11.72 -12.74
N ARG A 451 18.85 -12.41 -12.10
CA ARG A 451 19.23 -12.21 -10.70
C ARG A 451 19.59 -10.75 -10.42
N ARG A 452 20.51 -10.17 -11.21
CA ARG A 452 20.95 -8.76 -11.05
C ARG A 452 19.79 -7.78 -11.30
N PHE A 453 19.01 -8.00 -12.35
CA PHE A 453 17.87 -7.16 -12.71
C PHE A 453 16.80 -7.15 -11.59
N ALA A 454 16.37 -8.32 -11.13
CA ALA A 454 15.40 -8.44 -10.03
C ALA A 454 15.92 -7.85 -8.72
N THR A 455 17.24 -7.92 -8.46
CA THR A 455 17.86 -7.31 -7.29
C THR A 455 17.70 -5.79 -7.32
N ILE A 456 18.06 -5.14 -8.44
CA ILE A 456 17.95 -3.69 -8.62
C ILE A 456 16.49 -3.22 -8.56
N MET A 457 15.54 -4.05 -9.04
CA MET A 457 14.14 -3.68 -9.14
C MET A 457 13.31 -3.96 -7.87
N PHE A 458 13.61 -5.02 -7.10
CA PHE A 458 12.85 -5.36 -5.90
C PHE A 458 13.46 -4.83 -4.60
N ALA A 459 14.79 -4.78 -4.50
CA ALA A 459 15.48 -4.48 -3.24
C ALA A 459 15.59 -3.01 -2.80
N PRO A 460 15.35 -1.94 -3.62
CA PRO A 460 15.29 -0.59 -3.09
C PRO A 460 13.99 -0.37 -2.31
N THR A 461 14.05 -0.55 -1.00
CA THR A 461 12.98 -0.18 -0.07
C THR A 461 12.89 1.34 0.05
N SER A 462 11.71 1.89 -0.22
CA SER A 462 11.38 3.30 -0.41
C SER A 462 12.07 4.30 0.54
N GLY A 463 12.79 5.25 -0.04
CA GLY A 463 13.55 6.32 0.62
C GLY A 463 14.83 6.62 -0.16
N THR A 464 14.91 7.73 -0.89
CA THR A 464 15.49 8.97 -0.33
C THR A 464 14.81 10.28 -0.75
N SER A 465 13.75 10.29 -1.57
CA SER A 465 13.12 11.52 -2.07
C SER A 465 11.66 11.70 -1.62
N MET A 466 11.43 11.98 -0.33
CA MET A 466 10.10 12.38 0.17
C MET A 466 9.61 13.73 -0.40
N GLU A 467 10.49 14.54 -0.99
CA GLU A 467 10.17 15.85 -1.55
C GLU A 467 9.59 15.79 -2.98
N SER A 468 9.67 14.66 -3.69
CA SER A 468 9.08 14.51 -5.02
C SER A 468 7.64 14.00 -4.93
N ALA A 469 6.67 14.80 -5.40
CA ALA A 469 5.23 14.48 -5.43
C ALA A 469 4.82 13.37 -6.44
N THR A 470 5.72 12.43 -6.71
CA THR A 470 5.46 11.20 -7.47
C THR A 470 4.79 10.16 -6.57
N PRO A 471 3.83 9.36 -7.06
CA PRO A 471 3.18 8.33 -6.24
C PRO A 471 4.19 7.29 -5.76
N SER A 472 4.04 6.88 -4.49
CA SER A 472 4.97 5.99 -3.80
C SER A 472 5.05 4.64 -4.52
N VAL A 473 6.26 4.13 -4.70
CA VAL A 473 6.44 2.74 -5.15
C VAL A 473 6.28 1.85 -3.92
N PRO A 474 5.25 1.00 -3.84
CA PRO A 474 5.03 0.15 -2.68
C PRO A 474 6.20 -0.86 -2.53
N PRO A 475 6.50 -1.33 -1.31
CA PRO A 475 7.68 -2.13 -1.02
C PRO A 475 7.65 -3.48 -1.74
N LEU A 476 8.30 -3.54 -2.91
CA LEU A 476 8.15 -4.66 -3.84
C LEU A 476 8.75 -5.97 -3.32
N LEU A 477 9.84 -5.95 -2.56
CA LEU A 477 10.45 -7.17 -2.04
C LEU A 477 9.52 -7.93 -1.05
N PRO A 478 8.94 -7.31 0.00
CA PRO A 478 7.89 -7.94 0.81
C PRO A 478 6.69 -8.48 0.00
N LEU A 479 6.18 -7.69 -0.96
CA LEU A 479 5.03 -8.09 -1.77
C LEU A 479 5.35 -9.28 -2.70
N PHE A 480 6.54 -9.28 -3.31
CA PHE A 480 7.03 -10.40 -4.10
C PHE A 480 7.15 -11.67 -3.26
N LEU A 481 7.80 -11.59 -2.09
CA LEU A 481 8.10 -12.76 -1.27
C LEU A 481 6.88 -13.36 -0.54
N HIS A 482 5.94 -12.53 -0.07
CA HIS A 482 4.83 -13.01 0.77
C HIS A 482 3.48 -13.10 0.04
N ALA A 483 3.25 -12.31 -1.01
CA ALA A 483 1.99 -12.37 -1.78
C ALA A 483 2.15 -13.09 -3.12
N TYR A 484 3.25 -12.84 -3.86
CA TYR A 484 3.42 -13.41 -5.20
C TYR A 484 4.01 -14.83 -5.16
N VAL A 485 5.16 -15.02 -4.50
CA VAL A 485 5.92 -16.28 -4.48
C VAL A 485 5.09 -17.51 -4.05
N PRO A 486 4.21 -17.46 -3.03
CA PRO A 486 3.36 -18.60 -2.70
C PRO A 486 2.44 -19.04 -3.86
N SER A 487 1.88 -18.10 -4.62
CA SER A 487 1.06 -18.41 -5.80
C SER A 487 1.90 -18.86 -7.00
N LEU A 488 3.10 -18.30 -7.15
CA LEU A 488 4.06 -18.69 -8.19
C LEU A 488 4.56 -20.13 -7.99
N LEU A 489 4.80 -20.57 -6.74
CA LEU A 489 5.24 -21.93 -6.45
C LEU A 489 4.20 -22.98 -6.84
N VAL A 490 2.91 -22.70 -6.62
CA VAL A 490 1.79 -23.56 -7.07
C VAL A 490 1.70 -23.62 -8.61
N TYR A 491 2.03 -22.51 -9.30
CA TYR A 491 2.16 -22.52 -10.77
C TYR A 491 3.38 -23.31 -11.26
N ILE A 492 4.52 -23.22 -10.56
CA ILE A 492 5.74 -23.97 -10.89
C ILE A 492 5.56 -25.48 -10.66
N ASP A 493 4.80 -25.88 -9.64
CA ASP A 493 4.42 -27.30 -9.39
C ASP A 493 3.64 -27.95 -10.54
N GLY A 494 3.04 -27.15 -11.45
CA GLY A 494 2.31 -27.63 -12.63
C GLY A 494 3.13 -27.70 -13.92
N GLN A 495 4.43 -27.42 -13.90
CA GLN A 495 5.30 -27.39 -15.08
C GLN A 495 5.96 -28.75 -15.37
N SER A 496 6.68 -28.88 -16.49
CA SER A 496 7.52 -30.07 -16.72
C SER A 496 8.71 -30.08 -15.73
N PRO A 497 9.29 -31.24 -15.38
CA PRO A 497 10.39 -31.31 -14.40
C PRO A 497 11.63 -30.47 -14.76
N ASN A 498 11.86 -30.21 -16.06
CA ASN A 498 12.95 -29.36 -16.52
C ASN A 498 12.66 -27.88 -16.26
N ASP A 499 11.48 -27.42 -16.71
CA ASP A 499 11.01 -26.04 -16.52
C ASP A 499 10.83 -25.72 -15.03
N GLN A 500 10.38 -26.71 -14.24
CA GLN A 500 10.26 -26.64 -12.80
C GLN A 500 11.62 -26.38 -12.15
N ASN A 501 12.66 -27.14 -12.51
CA ASN A 501 14.00 -26.93 -11.96
C ASN A 501 14.60 -25.58 -12.39
N LEU A 502 14.42 -25.16 -13.65
CA LEU A 502 14.83 -23.83 -14.13
C LEU A 502 14.12 -22.71 -13.36
N SER A 503 12.80 -22.81 -13.21
CA SER A 503 11.98 -21.86 -12.45
C SER A 503 12.39 -21.79 -10.98
N VAL A 504 12.57 -22.93 -10.29
CA VAL A 504 13.02 -22.93 -8.88
C VAL A 504 14.47 -22.43 -8.75
N GLN A 505 15.34 -22.69 -9.72
CA GLN A 505 16.71 -22.16 -9.74
C GLN A 505 16.74 -20.63 -9.94
N LEU A 506 15.97 -20.12 -10.90
CA LEU A 506 15.81 -18.68 -11.14
C LEU A 506 15.22 -17.98 -9.91
N LEU A 507 14.16 -18.55 -9.33
CA LEU A 507 13.51 -18.00 -8.15
C LEU A 507 14.45 -18.01 -6.93
N ALA A 508 15.18 -19.09 -6.68
CA ALA A 508 16.18 -19.15 -5.61
C ALA A 508 17.28 -18.10 -5.81
N ALA A 509 17.78 -17.92 -7.04
CA ALA A 509 18.79 -16.91 -7.34
C ALA A 509 18.27 -15.49 -7.07
N ILE A 510 17.04 -15.17 -7.49
CA ILE A 510 16.38 -13.89 -7.23
C ILE A 510 16.19 -13.66 -5.73
N VAL A 511 15.62 -14.63 -5.01
CA VAL A 511 15.31 -14.53 -3.57
C VAL A 511 16.57 -14.31 -2.75
N VAL A 512 17.62 -15.11 -2.96
CA VAL A 512 18.91 -14.93 -2.26
C VAL A 512 19.48 -13.55 -2.57
N SER A 513 19.54 -13.17 -3.85
CA SER A 513 20.20 -11.94 -4.27
C SER A 513 19.48 -10.68 -3.80
N ALA A 514 18.15 -10.64 -3.89
CA ALA A 514 17.36 -9.49 -3.47
C ALA A 514 17.35 -9.35 -1.94
N LEU A 515 17.22 -10.44 -1.17
CA LEU A 515 17.29 -10.38 0.30
C LEU A 515 18.71 -10.07 0.80
N THR A 516 19.74 -10.69 0.23
CA THR A 516 21.13 -10.39 0.62
C THR A 516 21.52 -8.97 0.24
N PHE A 517 21.14 -8.47 -0.94
CA PHE A 517 21.34 -7.06 -1.28
C PHE A 517 20.56 -6.14 -0.33
N ALA A 518 19.27 -6.38 -0.09
CA ALA A 518 18.47 -5.56 0.81
C ALA A 518 19.07 -5.55 2.22
N ALA A 519 19.53 -6.67 2.76
CA ALA A 519 20.18 -6.74 4.06
C ALA A 519 21.56 -6.06 4.09
N HIS A 520 22.31 -6.06 2.98
CA HIS A 520 23.55 -5.29 2.88
C HIS A 520 23.28 -3.79 2.67
N PHE A 521 22.20 -3.43 1.99
CA PHE A 521 21.77 -2.04 1.78
C PHE A 521 21.19 -1.44 3.07
N GLU A 522 20.39 -2.20 3.83
CA GLU A 522 19.96 -1.90 5.20
C GLU A 522 21.18 -1.64 6.10
N LYS A 523 22.14 -2.58 6.13
CA LYS A 523 23.41 -2.41 6.86
C LYS A 523 24.26 -1.24 6.35
N ALA A 524 24.22 -0.92 5.06
CA ALA A 524 24.96 0.19 4.47
C ALA A 524 24.28 1.55 4.70
N LEU A 525 22.94 1.61 4.78
CA LEU A 525 22.20 2.81 5.17
C LEU A 525 22.42 3.11 6.65
N VAL A 526 22.30 2.09 7.52
CA VAL A 526 22.72 2.18 8.92
C VAL A 526 24.19 2.62 9.01
N GLY A 527 25.07 2.01 8.20
CA GLY A 527 26.50 2.29 8.10
C GLY A 527 26.85 3.68 7.53
N MET A 528 26.02 4.28 6.68
CA MET A 528 26.20 5.63 6.13
C MET A 528 25.63 6.69 7.08
N ASN A 529 24.53 6.37 7.76
CA ASN A 529 24.00 7.19 8.85
C ASN A 529 24.97 7.24 10.04
N SER A 530 25.71 6.15 10.32
CA SER A 530 26.86 6.18 11.23
C SER A 530 28.14 6.74 10.59
N GLY A 531 28.36 6.58 9.29
CA GLY A 531 29.60 6.97 8.59
C GLY A 531 29.72 8.46 8.27
N LEU A 532 28.61 9.17 8.05
CA LEU A 532 28.57 10.65 8.11
C LEU A 532 28.64 11.19 9.55
N SER A 533 28.76 10.26 10.51
CA SER A 533 29.11 10.45 11.92
C SER A 533 30.40 9.70 12.30
N GLU A 534 31.36 9.55 11.38
CA GLU A 534 32.73 9.19 11.75
C GLU A 534 33.76 10.17 11.16
N ASN A 535 34.15 11.13 11.99
CA ASN A 535 35.58 11.37 12.16
C ASN A 535 35.89 11.38 13.66
N VAL A 536 36.39 10.25 14.16
CA VAL A 536 36.79 9.95 15.55
C VAL A 536 35.63 9.88 16.54
N GLY A 537 35.17 8.69 16.97
CA GLY A 537 35.57 7.36 16.47
C GLY A 537 34.96 6.17 17.22
N GLY A 538 33.90 5.56 16.64
CA GLY A 538 33.16 4.43 17.20
C GLY A 538 32.49 4.72 18.55
N GLY A 539 31.55 3.94 19.06
CA GLY A 539 30.65 2.93 18.53
C GLY A 539 29.68 2.65 19.70
N GLY A 540 28.39 2.90 19.64
CA GLY A 540 27.43 3.09 18.56
C GLY A 540 26.10 3.55 19.21
N GLY A 541 24.94 3.04 18.83
CA GLY A 541 24.66 1.89 17.98
C GLY A 541 23.23 1.45 18.28
N GLY A 542 22.49 0.91 17.30
CA GLY A 542 21.09 0.53 17.47
C GLY A 542 20.19 1.66 18.01
N GLY A 543 18.91 1.41 18.27
CA GLY A 543 18.03 0.76 17.30
C GLY A 543 17.66 1.69 16.14
N GLY A 544 18.46 2.74 15.88
CA GLY A 544 18.18 3.82 14.96
C GLY A 544 17.59 3.37 13.63
N ASN A 545 16.48 3.99 13.28
CA ASN A 545 15.79 3.88 12.00
C ASN A 545 15.43 2.45 11.55
N LYS A 546 14.59 1.77 12.34
CA LYS A 546 13.78 0.61 11.89
C LYS A 546 12.66 1.01 10.90
N THR A 547 12.95 1.85 9.92
CA THR A 547 11.99 2.36 8.90
C THR A 547 11.58 1.29 7.88
N SER A 548 12.14 0.08 7.99
CA SER A 548 11.78 -1.08 7.20
C SER A 548 11.60 -2.29 8.11
N LEU A 549 10.75 -3.23 7.70
CA LEU A 549 10.83 -4.61 8.19
C LEU A 549 12.26 -5.09 7.96
N PRO A 550 13.07 -5.35 9.01
CA PRO A 550 14.47 -5.72 8.81
C PRO A 550 14.51 -6.99 7.97
N CYS A 551 15.47 -7.11 7.05
CA CYS A 551 15.45 -8.17 6.04
C CYS A 551 15.48 -9.58 6.66
N SER A 552 15.98 -9.70 7.89
CA SER A 552 15.91 -10.90 8.71
C SER A 552 14.48 -11.33 9.10
N ALA A 553 13.57 -10.38 9.34
CA ALA A 553 12.15 -10.64 9.62
C ALA A 553 11.40 -11.06 8.36
N ILE A 554 11.66 -10.39 7.22
CA ILE A 554 11.14 -10.78 5.89
C ILE A 554 11.55 -12.21 5.57
N ALA A 555 12.85 -12.52 5.67
CA ALA A 555 13.38 -13.85 5.40
C ALA A 555 12.89 -14.92 6.40
N ARG A 556 12.68 -14.56 7.68
CA ARG A 556 12.08 -15.45 8.70
C ARG A 556 10.62 -15.75 8.41
N LYS A 557 9.84 -14.76 7.96
CA LYS A 557 8.45 -14.97 7.52
C LYS A 557 8.41 -15.87 6.28
N LEU A 558 9.28 -15.63 5.30
CA LEU A 558 9.41 -16.48 4.10
C LEU A 558 9.74 -17.93 4.45
N ARG A 559 10.63 -18.18 5.43
CA ARG A 559 10.91 -19.51 5.96
C ARG A 559 9.68 -20.20 6.54
N ILE A 560 8.81 -19.46 7.23
CA ILE A 560 7.55 -19.98 7.79
C ILE A 560 6.54 -20.27 6.67
N ASP A 561 6.42 -19.36 5.69
CA ASP A 561 5.53 -19.50 4.54
C ASP A 561 5.92 -20.73 3.70
N LEU A 562 7.20 -20.89 3.36
CA LEU A 562 7.73 -22.06 2.62
C LEU A 562 7.54 -23.39 3.38
N ARG A 563 7.53 -23.38 4.72
CA ARG A 563 7.24 -24.57 5.54
C ARG A 563 5.75 -24.90 5.64
N ARG A 564 4.86 -23.93 5.41
CA ARG A 564 3.40 -24.14 5.36
C ARG A 564 2.95 -24.68 4.00
N LEU A 565 3.64 -24.29 2.92
CA LEU A 565 3.42 -24.81 1.58
C LEU A 565 3.91 -26.26 1.46
N LYS A 566 3.06 -27.15 0.93
CA LYS A 566 3.36 -28.60 0.82
C LYS A 566 3.83 -29.05 -0.58
N GLY A 567 4.08 -28.09 -1.49
CA GLY A 567 4.44 -28.35 -2.88
C GLY A 567 5.92 -28.72 -3.08
N PRO A 568 6.26 -29.58 -4.06
CA PRO A 568 7.66 -29.96 -4.33
C PRO A 568 8.55 -28.77 -4.69
N SER A 569 8.02 -27.75 -5.39
CA SER A 569 8.78 -26.52 -5.72
C SER A 569 9.07 -25.68 -4.47
N ALA A 570 8.17 -25.67 -3.48
CA ALA A 570 8.40 -24.96 -2.21
C ALA A 570 9.49 -25.65 -1.39
N LEU A 571 9.49 -27.00 -1.34
CA LEU A 571 10.54 -27.78 -0.71
C LEU A 571 11.89 -27.61 -1.43
N ALA A 572 11.91 -27.65 -2.77
CA ALA A 572 13.12 -27.47 -3.57
C ALA A 572 13.68 -26.03 -3.45
N LEU A 573 12.83 -25.01 -3.38
CA LEU A 573 13.24 -23.64 -3.08
C LEU A 573 13.84 -23.55 -1.67
N PHE A 574 13.15 -24.06 -0.65
CA PHE A 574 13.66 -24.10 0.72
C PHE A 574 15.03 -24.79 0.81
N GLN A 575 15.21 -25.93 0.15
CA GLN A 575 16.50 -26.63 0.06
C GLN A 575 17.58 -25.79 -0.64
N LYS A 576 17.28 -25.12 -1.77
CA LYS A 576 18.26 -24.24 -2.45
C LYS A 576 18.64 -23.03 -1.59
N LEU A 577 17.71 -22.46 -0.81
CA LEU A 577 17.99 -21.39 0.16
C LEU A 577 18.86 -21.89 1.33
N SER A 578 18.52 -23.02 1.94
CA SER A 578 19.30 -23.65 3.02
C SER A 578 20.61 -24.31 2.57
N ALA A 579 20.90 -24.36 1.27
CA ALA A 579 22.20 -24.74 0.71
C ALA A 579 23.06 -23.53 0.30
N SER A 580 22.50 -22.31 0.26
CA SER A 580 23.22 -21.10 -0.12
C SER A 580 24.02 -20.56 1.06
N SER A 581 25.34 -20.79 1.05
CA SER A 581 26.26 -20.30 2.08
C SER A 581 26.16 -18.79 2.31
N THR A 582 26.02 -18.00 1.24
CA THR A 582 25.78 -16.55 1.30
C THR A 582 24.47 -16.20 2.02
N PHE A 583 23.38 -16.92 1.75
CA PHE A 583 22.09 -16.67 2.39
C PHE A 583 22.15 -16.99 3.88
N ILE A 584 22.73 -18.14 4.25
CA ILE A 584 22.93 -18.55 5.64
C ILE A 584 23.82 -17.55 6.38
N SER A 585 24.93 -17.09 5.78
CA SER A 585 25.83 -16.10 6.41
C SER A 585 25.18 -14.73 6.57
N THR A 586 24.23 -14.37 5.70
CA THR A 586 23.45 -13.13 5.85
C THR A 586 22.37 -13.27 6.93
N PHE A 587 21.78 -14.46 7.06
CA PHE A 587 20.61 -14.74 7.89
C PHE A 587 20.76 -16.04 8.72
N PRO A 588 21.65 -16.08 9.72
CA PRO A 588 21.98 -17.32 10.45
C PRO A 588 20.85 -17.88 11.34
N SER A 589 19.71 -17.20 11.47
CA SER A 589 18.51 -17.68 12.20
C SER A 589 17.47 -18.38 11.30
N LEU A 590 17.83 -18.73 10.06
CA LEU A 590 16.99 -19.45 9.09
C LEU A 590 17.26 -20.97 9.04
#